data_AF-A0A940MHP2-F1
#
_entry.id   AF-A0A940MHP2-F1
#
_cell.length_a   1.000
_cell.length_b   1.000
_cell.length_c   1.000
_cell.angle_alpha   90.00
_cell.angle_beta   90.00
_cell.angle_gamma   90.00
#
_symmetry.space_group_name_H-M   'P 1'
#
loop_
_entity.id
_entity.type
_entity.pdbx_description
1 polymer ?
#
loop_
_entity_poly.entity_id
_entity_poly.type
_entity_poly.pdbx_seq_one_letter_code
_entity_poly.pdbx_strand_id
1 'polypeptide(L)' 'GRHRGPGTAGRLGGRLGDVVDAYRAAQSRGEDPVLAVMAATGFGRRRTLRLIAGARDAGHLPSRRRKA' A
#
# COMPACT_ATOMS: atom_id res chain seq x y z
N GLY A 1 -19.09 5.05 13.79
CA GLY A 1 -17.61 5.13 13.73
C GLY A 1 -17.23 5.86 12.46
N ARG A 2 -16.26 6.77 12.50
CA ARG A 2 -16.03 7.77 11.43
C ARG A 2 -15.62 7.12 10.09
N HIS A 3 -16.55 7.02 9.16
CA HIS A 3 -16.28 6.76 7.74
C HIS A 3 -15.73 8.04 7.10
N ARG A 4 -14.40 8.17 7.01
CA ARG A 4 -13.80 9.19 6.13
C ARG A 4 -13.80 8.64 4.71
N GLY A 5 -14.62 9.25 3.86
CA GLY A 5 -14.76 8.89 2.45
C GLY A 5 -13.45 8.99 1.65
N PRO A 6 -13.39 8.33 0.47
CA PRO A 6 -12.18 8.16 -0.32
C PRO A 6 -11.85 9.43 -1.10
N GLY A 7 -11.39 10.47 -0.41
CA GLY A 7 -10.85 11.65 -1.06
C GLY A 7 -9.51 11.32 -1.73
N THR A 8 -9.47 11.34 -3.07
CA THR A 8 -8.31 11.23 -4.00
C THR A 8 -8.01 9.90 -4.70
N ALA A 9 -8.76 8.82 -4.48
CA ALA A 9 -8.50 7.53 -5.13
C ALA A 9 -8.91 7.42 -6.63
N GLY A 10 -9.58 8.44 -7.20
CA GLY A 10 -10.16 8.38 -8.54
C GLY A 10 -9.18 8.35 -9.73
N ARG A 11 -7.88 8.64 -9.53
CA ARG A 11 -6.83 8.52 -10.59
C ARG A 11 -5.74 7.50 -10.26
N LEU A 12 -5.89 6.77 -9.16
CA LEU A 12 -4.91 5.81 -8.65
C LEU A 12 -5.34 4.35 -8.86
N GLY A 13 -6.52 4.09 -9.46
CA GLY A 13 -7.06 2.74 -9.62
C GLY A 13 -6.08 1.74 -10.26
N GLY A 14 -5.30 2.18 -11.26
CA GLY A 14 -4.22 1.35 -11.83
C GLY A 14 -3.01 1.20 -10.90
N ARG A 15 -2.59 2.27 -10.22
CA ARG A 15 -1.40 2.26 -9.33
C ARG A 15 -1.63 1.58 -7.99
N LEU A 16 -2.89 1.43 -7.56
CA LEU A 16 -3.22 0.74 -6.32
C LEU A 16 -2.93 -0.76 -6.45
N GLY A 17 -3.12 -1.34 -7.65
CA GLY A 17 -2.72 -2.71 -7.97
C GLY A 17 -1.22 -2.91 -7.78
N ASP A 18 -0.40 -2.07 -8.43
CA ASP A 18 1.07 -2.13 -8.32
C ASP A 18 1.55 -2.03 -6.87
N VAL A 19 0.90 -1.16 -6.07
CA VAL A 19 1.18 -1.02 -4.63
C VAL A 19 0.86 -2.30 -3.87
N VAL A 20 -0.30 -2.91 -4.13
CA VAL A 20 -0.75 -4.12 -3.44
C VAL A 20 0.14 -5.31 -3.78
N ASP A 21 0.50 -5.47 -5.05
CA ASP A 21 1.34 -6.57 -5.51
C ASP A 21 2.77 -6.43 -5.00
N ALA A 22 3.39 -5.25 -5.13
CA ALA A 22 4.73 -5.01 -4.58
C ALA A 22 4.77 -5.18 -3.06
N TYR A 23 3.75 -4.71 -2.34
CA TYR A 23 3.65 -4.87 -0.89
C TYR A 23 3.53 -6.34 -0.47
N ARG A 24 2.72 -7.14 -1.19
CA ARG A 24 2.55 -8.58 -0.93
C ARG A 24 3.79 -9.38 -1.30
N ALA A 25 4.43 -9.07 -2.43
CA ALA A 25 5.68 -9.70 -2.84
C ALA A 25 6.80 -9.47 -1.82
N ALA A 26 6.96 -8.23 -1.36
CA ALA A 26 7.94 -7.88 -0.33
C ALA A 26 7.65 -8.59 1.00
N GLN A 27 6.39 -8.63 1.44
CA GLN A 27 6.01 -9.38 2.64
C GLN A 27 6.32 -10.87 2.52
N SER A 28 6.05 -11.49 1.37
CA SER A 28 6.35 -12.91 1.14
C SER A 28 7.85 -13.20 1.12
N ARG A 29 8.68 -12.21 0.74
CA ARG A 29 10.15 -12.31 0.70
C ARG A 29 10.82 -11.89 2.01
N GLY A 30 10.06 -11.37 2.97
CA GLY A 30 10.61 -10.80 4.21
C GLY A 30 11.35 -9.47 4.02
N GLU A 31 11.14 -8.80 2.88
CA GLU A 31 11.74 -7.51 2.54
C GLU A 31 10.92 -6.33 3.11
N ASP A 32 11.51 -5.12 3.12
CA ASP A 32 10.78 -3.93 3.53
C ASP A 32 9.71 -3.55 2.48
N PRO A 33 8.42 -3.60 2.84
CA PRO A 33 7.37 -3.39 1.87
C PRO A 33 7.19 -1.91 1.48
N VAL A 34 7.75 -0.97 2.23
CA VAL A 34 7.74 0.46 1.84
C VAL A 34 8.76 0.67 0.73
N LEU A 35 9.97 0.12 0.86
CA LEU A 35 11.00 0.19 -0.18
C LEU A 35 10.57 -0.50 -1.47
N ALA A 36 9.93 -1.67 -1.39
CA ALA A 36 9.42 -2.36 -2.57
C ALA A 36 8.36 -1.54 -3.32
N VAL A 37 7.43 -0.92 -2.60
CA VAL A 37 6.42 -0.05 -3.22
C VAL A 37 7.05 1.24 -3.76
N MET A 38 8.07 1.79 -3.11
CA MET A 38 8.83 2.92 -3.65
C MET A 38 9.51 2.55 -4.97
N ALA A 39 10.15 1.38 -5.05
CA ALA A 39 10.79 0.88 -6.28
C ALA A 39 9.78 0.63 -7.40
N ALA A 40 8.63 0.05 -7.08
CA ALA A 40 7.58 -0.25 -8.06
C ALA A 40 6.86 1.01 -8.59
N THR A 41 6.68 2.04 -7.74
CA THR A 41 5.89 3.22 -8.09
C THR A 41 6.71 4.46 -8.42
N GLY A 42 8.01 4.46 -8.13
CA GLY A 42 8.91 5.62 -8.26
C GLY A 42 8.59 6.77 -7.29
N PHE A 43 7.74 6.55 -6.27
CA PHE A 43 7.35 7.58 -5.33
C PHE A 43 8.28 7.69 -4.13
N GLY A 44 8.41 8.91 -3.61
CA GLY A 44 9.08 9.16 -2.34
C GLY A 44 8.31 8.58 -1.14
N ARG A 45 9.04 8.30 -0.06
CA ARG A 45 8.55 7.63 1.16
C ARG A 45 7.20 8.16 1.69
N ARG A 46 7.02 9.49 1.76
CA ARG A 46 5.78 10.10 2.28
C ARG A 46 4.55 9.76 1.42
N ARG A 47 4.71 9.69 0.10
CA ARG A 47 3.63 9.36 -0.83
C ARG A 47 3.34 7.87 -0.81
N THR A 48 4.37 7.03 -0.73
CA THR A 48 4.24 5.58 -0.55
C THR A 48 3.45 5.21 0.69
N LEU A 49 3.75 5.82 1.85
CA LEU A 49 3.01 5.55 3.08
C LEU A 49 1.52 5.91 2.97
N ARG A 50 1.18 6.98 2.24
CA ARG A 50 -0.23 7.33 1.99
C ARG A 50 -0.93 6.33 1.09
N LEU A 51 -0.24 5.78 0.08
CA LEU A 51 -0.79 4.74 -0.78
C LEU A 51 -1.03 3.45 -0.02
N ILE A 52 -0.08 3.03 0.81
CA ILE A 52 -0.22 1.86 1.67
C ILE A 52 -1.38 2.07 2.66
N ALA A 53 -1.50 3.26 3.27
CA ALA A 53 -2.62 3.60 4.13
C ALA A 53 -3.96 3.53 3.38
N GLY A 54 -4.05 4.13 2.19
CA GLY A 54 -5.26 4.05 1.36
C GLY A 54 -5.61 2.63 0.94
N ALA A 55 -4.62 1.79 0.61
CA ALA A 55 -4.83 0.38 0.30
C ALA A 55 -5.27 -0.45 1.52
N ARG A 56 -4.84 -0.07 2.73
CA ARG A 56 -5.34 -0.67 3.99
C ARG A 56 -6.77 -0.25 4.28
N ASP A 57 -7.06 1.04 4.15
CA ASP A 57 -8.41 1.59 4.39
C ASP A 57 -9.43 1.02 3.37
N ALA A 58 -8.98 0.73 2.15
CA ALA A 58 -9.77 0.04 1.12
C ALA A 58 -9.87 -1.49 1.31
N GLY A 59 -9.17 -2.06 2.29
CA GLY A 59 -9.22 -3.50 2.60
C GLY A 59 -8.38 -4.41 1.69
N HIS A 60 -7.55 -3.86 0.79
CA HIS A 60 -6.70 -4.65 -0.11
C HIS A 60 -5.46 -5.22 0.59
N LEU A 61 -4.95 -4.53 1.61
CA LEU A 61 -3.78 -4.94 2.37
C LEU A 61 -4.16 -5.47 3.76
N PRO A 62 -3.62 -6.64 4.16
CA PRO A 62 -3.83 -7.14 5.51
C PRO A 62 -3.16 -6.20 6.53
N SER A 63 -3.88 -5.87 7.60
CA SER A 63 -3.28 -5.21 8.77
C SER A 63 -2.24 -6.16 9.35
N ARG A 64 -0.98 -5.71 9.37
CA ARG A 64 0.19 -6.53 9.67
C ARG A 64 0.03 -7.24 11.01
N ARG A 65 -0.27 -8.54 10.98
CA ARG A 65 0.02 -9.46 12.09
C ARG A 65 1.30 -10.21 11.71
N ARG A 66 2.37 -9.88 12.43
CA ARG A 66 3.65 -10.59 12.45
C ARG A 66 3.33 -12.08 12.71
N LYS A 67 3.57 -12.97 11.74
CA LYS A 67 3.82 -14.37 12.10
C LYS A 67 5.31 -14.48 12.41
N ALA A 68 5.56 -14.81 13.68
CA ALA A 68 6.81 -15.39 14.13
C ALA A 68 7.02 -16.74 13.46
#